data_AF-A0A938MDT7-F1
#
_entry.id   AF-A0A938MDT7-F1
#
_cell.length_a   1.000
_cell.length_b   1.000
_cell.length_c   1.000
_cell.angle_alpha   90.00
_cell.angle_beta   90.00
_cell.angle_gamma   90.00
#
_symmetry.space_group_name_H-M   'P 1'
#
loop_
_entity.id
_entity.type
_entity.pdbx_description
1 polymer ?
#
loop_
_entity_poly.entity_id
_entity_poly.type
_entity_poly.pdbx_seq_one_letter_code
_entity_poly.pdbx_strand_id
1 'polypeptide(L)'
;MKLKVVACGVFDRELRLLAGKSQNRIEVELLDAGLHARPHELRLRAQDAIDRASREGSYDAVVLVYGLCGRGISGLIARTIPVVVPRVHDCVSLFLGSRDEYRRQFAAHPGTMYMTSGWFEKKVHPKTPKPADHQKRENLEAHPKFREYAAKYGEDNAAYIIGFFDSWRRNYTRAAFIEHGLGDSPTYERYTRSMAEEFGWQFAKIPGSLRILDKLVNGQWDAEDVLVVKPGERVAMSTHEGLIESIPMDRGETPAAPSKVETRRVISGPSVVRPASGPPEALGLGVDAGGTYTDAVLYEFSTRKVLMKGKALTTPHDYTIGIVGAIDHLDKALFARVKLVSLSTTLATNSIVEGRGARVGLIFMPHMPEAAAELHVEPKRRVRGQIGIVGQELEPLDPDEVRAV
;
A
#
# COMPACT_ATOMS: atom_id res chain seq x y z
N MET A 1 -16.21 14.58 -26.37
CA MET A 1 -14.87 13.96 -26.41
C MET A 1 -14.98 12.46 -26.64
N LYS A 2 -13.96 11.81 -27.22
CA LYS A 2 -13.76 10.36 -27.20
C LYS A 2 -12.75 10.03 -26.09
N LEU A 3 -13.19 9.33 -25.05
CA LEU A 3 -12.40 9.05 -23.84
C LEU A 3 -12.08 7.56 -23.75
N LYS A 4 -10.82 7.22 -23.47
CA LYS A 4 -10.42 5.87 -23.04
C LYS A 4 -10.46 5.82 -21.52
N VAL A 5 -11.35 5.02 -20.94
CA VAL A 5 -11.44 4.82 -19.50
C VAL A 5 -10.69 3.54 -19.13
N VAL A 6 -9.66 3.64 -18.31
CA VAL A 6 -8.92 2.48 -17.76
C VAL A 6 -9.26 2.35 -16.28
N ALA A 7 -9.91 1.26 -15.90
CA ALA A 7 -10.57 1.14 -14.61
C ALA A 7 -10.30 -0.18 -13.90
N CYS A 8 -10.46 -0.18 -12.58
CA CYS A 8 -10.50 -1.42 -11.81
C CYS A 8 -11.77 -2.19 -12.16
N GLY A 9 -11.67 -3.51 -12.33
CA GLY A 9 -12.82 -4.36 -12.65
C GLY A 9 -13.99 -4.28 -11.66
N VAL A 10 -13.77 -3.79 -10.43
CA VAL A 10 -14.84 -3.56 -9.45
C VAL A 10 -15.77 -2.41 -9.79
N PHE A 11 -15.45 -1.56 -10.78
CA PHE A 11 -16.28 -0.44 -11.21
C PHE A 11 -17.11 -0.74 -12.47
N ASP A 12 -17.14 -2.00 -12.93
CA ASP A 12 -17.79 -2.42 -14.18
C ASP A 12 -19.26 -1.95 -14.25
N ARG A 13 -20.04 -2.12 -13.17
CA ARG A 13 -21.45 -1.74 -13.14
C ARG A 13 -21.65 -0.23 -13.16
N GLU A 14 -20.90 0.48 -12.33
CA GLU A 14 -20.96 1.94 -12.22
C GLU A 14 -20.55 2.60 -13.54
N LEU A 15 -19.50 2.09 -14.19
CA LEU A 15 -19.02 2.62 -15.46
C LEU A 15 -19.93 2.28 -16.62
N ARG A 16 -20.56 1.10 -16.67
CA ARG A 16 -21.59 0.80 -17.69
C ARG A 16 -22.78 1.75 -17.58
N LEU A 17 -23.25 2.00 -16.36
CA LEU A 17 -24.35 2.94 -16.12
C LEU A 17 -23.98 4.34 -16.60
N LEU A 18 -22.82 4.85 -16.18
CA LEU A 18 -22.39 6.21 -16.47
C LEU A 18 -22.01 6.39 -17.95
N ALA A 19 -21.35 5.41 -18.55
CA ALA A 19 -21.01 5.44 -19.98
C ALA A 19 -22.27 5.46 -20.86
N GLY A 20 -23.33 4.76 -20.48
CA GLY A 20 -24.62 4.81 -21.20
C GLY A 20 -25.37 6.13 -21.06
N LYS A 21 -25.01 6.98 -20.08
CA LYS A 21 -25.64 8.29 -19.84
C LYS A 21 -24.77 9.47 -20.27
N SER A 22 -23.49 9.24 -20.55
CA SER A 22 -22.56 10.31 -20.87
C SER A 22 -22.80 10.88 -22.26
N GLN A 23 -22.53 12.17 -22.42
CA GLN A 23 -22.46 12.83 -23.73
C GLN A 23 -21.13 12.55 -24.45
N ASN A 24 -20.13 11.99 -23.76
CA ASN A 24 -18.86 11.61 -24.35
C ASN A 24 -18.90 10.19 -24.90
N ARG A 25 -18.12 9.93 -25.95
CA ARG A 25 -17.91 8.57 -26.46
C ARG A 25 -16.89 7.89 -25.55
N ILE A 26 -17.36 6.97 -24.71
CA ILE A 26 -16.53 6.29 -23.72
C ILE A 26 -16.20 4.87 -24.18
N GLU A 27 -14.92 4.53 -24.17
CA GLU A 27 -14.45 3.17 -24.30
C GLU A 27 -13.82 2.71 -22.99
N VAL A 28 -14.36 1.67 -22.37
CA VAL A 28 -13.91 1.16 -21.08
C VAL A 28 -12.98 -0.04 -21.26
N GLU A 29 -11.82 0.02 -20.62
CA GLU A 29 -10.90 -1.08 -20.43
C GLU A 29 -10.81 -1.42 -18.94
N LEU A 30 -11.29 -2.62 -18.57
CA LEU A 30 -11.26 -3.09 -17.20
C LEU A 30 -10.00 -3.92 -16.96
N LEU A 31 -9.20 -3.55 -15.95
CA LEU A 31 -8.09 -4.37 -15.49
C LEU A 31 -8.53 -5.26 -14.31
N ASP A 32 -7.75 -6.31 -14.06
CA ASP A 32 -8.02 -7.28 -13.00
C ASP A 32 -8.15 -6.61 -11.63
N ALA A 33 -9.25 -6.92 -10.92
CA ALA A 33 -9.55 -6.33 -9.64
C ALA A 33 -8.53 -6.69 -8.53
N GLY A 34 -7.67 -7.69 -8.73
CA GLY A 34 -6.61 -8.10 -7.82
C GLY A 34 -5.32 -7.30 -7.95
N LEU A 35 -5.21 -6.41 -8.96
CA LEU A 35 -4.04 -5.56 -9.12
C LEU A 35 -3.85 -4.57 -7.96
N HIS A 36 -4.91 -4.25 -7.19
CA HIS A 36 -4.79 -3.39 -6.00
C HIS A 36 -3.84 -3.97 -4.92
N ALA A 37 -3.69 -5.30 -4.87
CA ALA A 37 -2.76 -5.97 -3.97
C ALA A 37 -1.32 -6.05 -4.52
N ARG A 38 -1.11 -5.61 -5.77
CA ARG A 38 0.17 -5.64 -6.49
C ARG A 38 0.44 -4.28 -7.16
N PRO A 39 0.71 -3.20 -6.41
CA PRO A 39 0.79 -1.84 -6.95
C PRO A 39 1.79 -1.66 -8.10
N HIS A 40 2.91 -2.39 -8.09
CA HIS A 40 3.86 -2.38 -9.19
C HIS A 40 3.25 -2.94 -10.49
N GLU A 41 2.56 -4.08 -10.42
CA GLU A 41 1.90 -4.67 -11.58
C GLU A 41 0.74 -3.78 -12.05
N LEU A 42 -0.02 -3.19 -11.13
CA LEU A 42 -1.04 -2.19 -11.46
C LEU A 42 -0.45 -1.05 -12.29
N ARG A 43 0.69 -0.48 -11.87
CA ARG A 43 1.38 0.58 -12.61
C ARG A 43 1.72 0.17 -14.03
N LEU A 44 2.33 -1.00 -14.19
CA LEU A 44 2.75 -1.50 -15.49
C LEU A 44 1.55 -1.69 -16.43
N ARG A 45 0.46 -2.32 -15.94
CA ARG A 45 -0.75 -2.56 -16.76
C ARG A 45 -1.46 -1.26 -17.10
N ALA A 46 -1.55 -0.32 -16.16
CA ALA A 46 -2.16 0.98 -16.39
C ALA A 46 -1.33 1.82 -17.39
N GLN A 47 0.01 1.81 -17.27
CA GLN A 47 0.88 2.51 -18.22
C GLN A 47 0.78 1.92 -19.63
N ASP A 48 0.76 0.59 -19.74
CA ASP A 48 0.61 -0.09 -21.03
C ASP A 48 -0.75 0.25 -21.70
N ALA A 49 -1.83 0.37 -20.92
CA ALA A 49 -3.12 0.85 -21.43
C ALA A 49 -3.06 2.32 -21.89
N ILE A 50 -2.39 3.20 -21.13
CA ILE A 50 -2.16 4.60 -21.52
C ILE A 50 -1.33 4.68 -22.83
N ASP A 51 -0.27 3.88 -22.93
CA ASP A 51 0.64 3.85 -24.07
C ASP A 51 -0.04 3.31 -25.33
N ARG A 52 -0.93 2.31 -25.20
CA ARG A 52 -1.79 1.87 -26.31
C ARG A 52 -2.74 2.96 -26.77
N ALA A 53 -3.47 3.58 -25.86
CA ALA A 53 -4.44 4.64 -26.20
C ALA A 53 -3.75 5.84 -26.87
N SER A 54 -2.57 6.21 -26.36
CA SER A 54 -1.74 7.29 -26.91
C SER A 54 -1.24 6.98 -28.33
N ARG A 55 -0.87 5.72 -28.61
CA ARG A 55 -0.45 5.27 -29.95
C ARG A 55 -1.60 5.18 -30.95
N GLU A 56 -2.79 4.82 -30.50
CA GLU A 56 -3.98 4.77 -31.37
C GLU A 56 -4.34 6.18 -31.89
N GLY A 57 -4.09 7.23 -31.10
CA GLY A 57 -4.24 8.62 -31.52
C GLY A 57 -5.68 9.07 -31.75
N SER A 58 -6.66 8.24 -31.38
CA SER A 58 -8.09 8.48 -31.63
C SER A 58 -8.85 9.02 -30.41
N TYR A 59 -8.22 9.08 -29.24
CA TYR A 59 -8.82 9.54 -27.99
C TYR A 59 -8.35 10.95 -27.63
N ASP A 60 -9.25 11.74 -27.03
CA ASP A 60 -8.93 13.07 -26.52
C ASP A 60 -8.19 13.01 -25.17
N ALA A 61 -8.45 11.98 -24.36
CA ALA A 61 -7.78 11.75 -23.08
C ALA A 61 -7.94 10.29 -22.61
N VAL A 62 -7.03 9.86 -21.72
CA VAL A 62 -7.18 8.63 -20.93
C VAL A 62 -7.66 8.99 -19.52
N VAL A 63 -8.76 8.40 -19.08
CA VAL A 63 -9.33 8.61 -17.74
C VAL A 63 -9.07 7.36 -16.89
N LEU A 64 -8.35 7.51 -15.78
CA LEU A 64 -8.13 6.42 -14.83
C LEU A 64 -9.23 6.41 -13.76
N VAL A 65 -9.76 5.21 -13.48
CA VAL A 65 -10.71 4.99 -12.38
C VAL A 65 -10.04 4.12 -11.33
N TYR A 66 -9.11 4.77 -10.63
CA TYR A 66 -8.29 4.23 -9.54
C TYR A 66 -8.01 5.32 -8.52
N GLY A 67 -8.02 4.98 -7.23
CA GLY A 67 -7.33 5.79 -6.23
C GLY A 67 -5.82 5.57 -6.28
N LEU A 68 -5.10 6.00 -5.23
CA LEU A 68 -3.66 5.71 -5.14
C LEU A 68 -3.34 4.21 -5.10
N CYS A 69 -4.21 3.37 -4.53
CA CYS A 69 -4.09 1.90 -4.50
C CYS A 69 -2.66 1.42 -4.17
N GLY A 70 -2.14 1.83 -3.01
CA GLY A 70 -0.77 1.49 -2.61
C GLY A 70 0.32 2.15 -3.49
N ARG A 71 0.03 3.34 -4.03
CA ARG A 71 0.87 4.10 -4.98
C ARG A 71 1.02 3.47 -6.38
N GLY A 72 0.08 2.61 -6.78
CA GLY A 72 0.09 1.96 -8.09
C GLY A 72 -0.06 2.93 -9.26
N ILE A 73 -0.72 4.08 -9.07
CA ILE A 73 -0.84 5.11 -10.12
C ILE A 73 0.27 6.17 -10.08
N SER A 74 1.08 6.21 -9.01
CA SER A 74 2.20 7.15 -8.91
C SER A 74 3.25 6.78 -9.96
N GLY A 75 3.76 7.76 -10.68
CA GLY A 75 4.73 7.59 -11.76
C GLY A 75 4.13 7.26 -13.13
N LEU A 76 2.80 7.20 -13.27
CA LEU A 76 2.17 7.08 -14.58
C LEU A 76 2.41 8.33 -15.42
N ILE A 77 2.77 8.13 -16.68
CA ILE A 77 3.20 9.17 -17.61
C ILE A 77 2.09 9.40 -18.64
N ALA A 78 1.70 10.66 -18.81
CA ALA A 78 0.89 11.08 -19.94
C ALA A 78 1.80 11.23 -21.16
N ARG A 79 1.57 10.40 -22.19
CA ARG A 79 2.41 10.39 -23.39
C ARG A 79 2.07 11.55 -24.32
N THR A 80 1.23 11.30 -25.32
CA THR A 80 0.84 12.27 -26.35
C THR A 80 -0.52 12.89 -26.07
N ILE A 81 -1.33 12.26 -25.20
CA ILE A 81 -2.66 12.74 -24.79
C ILE A 81 -2.73 12.88 -23.27
N PRO A 82 -3.58 13.78 -22.74
CA PRO A 82 -3.75 13.96 -21.30
C PRO A 82 -4.18 12.67 -20.59
N VAL A 83 -3.69 12.49 -19.37
CA VAL A 83 -4.16 11.44 -18.44
C VAL A 83 -4.89 12.10 -17.29
N VAL A 84 -6.12 11.70 -17.06
CA VAL A 84 -7.02 12.25 -16.04
C VAL A 84 -7.15 11.26 -14.90
N VAL A 85 -6.88 11.69 -13.68
CA VAL A 85 -6.88 10.82 -12.50
C VAL A 85 -7.67 11.45 -11.35
N PRO A 86 -8.47 10.70 -10.59
CA PRO A 86 -9.14 11.24 -9.42
C PRO A 86 -8.14 11.44 -8.28
N ARG A 87 -8.29 12.54 -7.55
CA ARG A 87 -7.44 12.89 -6.40
C ARG A 87 -7.93 12.18 -5.14
N VAL A 88 -7.91 10.85 -5.11
CA VAL A 88 -8.38 10.06 -3.96
C VAL A 88 -7.36 9.03 -3.46
N HIS A 89 -7.36 8.76 -2.16
CA HIS A 89 -6.38 7.85 -1.54
C HIS A 89 -6.68 6.39 -1.89
N ASP A 90 -7.97 6.04 -1.92
CA ASP A 90 -8.44 4.68 -2.13
C ASP A 90 -9.69 4.68 -3.04
N CYS A 91 -9.93 3.58 -3.73
CA CYS A 91 -11.12 3.35 -4.53
C CYS A 91 -12.43 3.44 -3.72
N VAL A 92 -12.40 3.19 -2.41
CA VAL A 92 -13.56 3.39 -1.53
C VAL A 92 -14.06 4.84 -1.60
N SER A 93 -13.17 5.84 -1.70
CA SER A 93 -13.59 7.25 -1.85
C SER A 93 -14.34 7.50 -3.15
N LEU A 94 -14.06 6.75 -4.22
CA LEU A 94 -14.79 6.85 -5.49
C LEU A 94 -16.22 6.31 -5.34
N PHE A 95 -16.39 5.21 -4.60
CA PHE A 95 -17.71 4.66 -4.30
C PHE A 95 -18.53 5.56 -3.36
N LEU A 96 -17.87 6.28 -2.45
CA LEU A 96 -18.51 7.28 -1.59
C LEU A 96 -18.70 8.65 -2.28
N GLY A 97 -18.11 8.85 -3.47
CA GLY A 97 -18.14 10.10 -4.22
C GLY A 97 -17.50 11.30 -3.50
N SER A 98 -16.76 11.08 -2.41
CA SER A 98 -16.14 12.13 -1.61
C SER A 98 -14.96 11.58 -0.79
N ARG A 99 -13.85 12.32 -0.79
CA ARG A 99 -12.73 12.09 0.14
C ARG A 99 -13.13 12.34 1.58
N ASP A 100 -13.93 13.38 1.82
CA ASP A 100 -14.30 13.79 3.17
C ASP A 100 -15.30 12.83 3.79
N GLU A 101 -16.21 12.26 2.98
CA GLU A 101 -17.07 11.16 3.45
C GLU A 101 -16.24 9.93 3.80
N TYR A 102 -15.23 9.57 2.99
CA TYR A 102 -14.30 8.50 3.34
C TYR A 102 -13.56 8.80 4.64
N ARG A 103 -13.02 10.01 4.82
CA ARG A 103 -12.34 10.44 6.05
C ARG A 103 -13.26 10.37 7.26
N ARG A 104 -14.52 10.81 7.12
CA ARG A 104 -15.54 10.74 8.18
C ARG A 104 -15.82 9.30 8.60
N GLN A 105 -16.04 8.41 7.63
CA GLN A 105 -16.27 6.98 7.90
C GLN A 105 -15.06 6.31 8.55
N PHE A 106 -13.86 6.62 8.06
CA PHE A 106 -12.61 6.10 8.60
C PHE A 106 -12.34 6.60 10.02
N ALA A 107 -12.55 7.89 10.30
CA ALA A 107 -12.37 8.47 11.63
C ALA A 107 -13.34 7.87 12.65
N ALA A 108 -14.60 7.64 12.26
CA ALA A 108 -15.59 7.03 13.13
C ALA A 108 -15.36 5.53 13.33
N HIS A 109 -14.92 4.81 12.29
CA HIS A 109 -14.78 3.35 12.30
C HIS A 109 -13.57 2.91 11.45
N PRO A 110 -12.34 3.03 11.97
CA PRO A 110 -11.13 2.76 11.19
C PRO A 110 -10.99 1.28 10.77
N GLY A 111 -11.53 0.35 11.58
CA GLY A 111 -11.59 -1.08 11.28
C GLY A 111 -12.79 -1.48 10.41
N THR A 112 -13.03 -0.77 9.30
CA THR A 112 -14.16 -1.09 8.40
C THR A 112 -13.73 -1.90 7.19
N MET A 113 -14.36 -3.07 6.99
CA MET A 113 -14.30 -3.82 5.74
C MET A 113 -15.40 -3.30 4.81
N TYR A 114 -15.01 -2.57 3.77
CA TYR A 114 -15.96 -2.03 2.79
C TYR A 114 -16.27 -3.05 1.69
N MET A 115 -17.57 -3.21 1.42
CA MET A 115 -18.11 -4.12 0.43
C MET A 115 -18.89 -3.33 -0.61
N THR A 116 -18.73 -3.70 -1.88
CA THR A 116 -19.48 -3.14 -3.01
C THR A 116 -19.97 -4.26 -3.90
N SER A 117 -20.92 -3.96 -4.79
CA SER A 117 -21.43 -4.90 -5.80
C SER A 117 -20.29 -5.51 -6.64
N GLY A 118 -19.40 -4.67 -7.19
CA GLY A 118 -18.28 -5.13 -8.00
C GLY A 118 -17.19 -5.84 -7.19
N TRP A 119 -16.99 -5.50 -5.91
CA TRP A 119 -16.11 -6.30 -5.05
C TRP A 119 -16.65 -7.72 -4.89
N PHE A 120 -17.94 -7.85 -4.56
CA PHE A 120 -18.60 -9.14 -4.43
C PHE A 120 -18.44 -9.96 -5.72
N GLU A 121 -18.81 -9.40 -6.86
CA GLU A 121 -18.80 -10.13 -8.14
C GLU A 121 -17.42 -10.54 -8.63
N LYS A 122 -16.40 -9.72 -8.39
CA LYS A 122 -15.05 -9.97 -8.89
C LYS A 122 -14.17 -10.73 -7.88
N LYS A 123 -14.55 -10.80 -6.60
CA LYS A 123 -13.73 -11.40 -5.52
C LYS A 123 -14.39 -12.56 -4.78
N VAL A 124 -15.71 -12.64 -4.78
CA VAL A 124 -16.45 -13.76 -4.18
C VAL A 124 -16.70 -14.81 -5.27
N HIS A 125 -15.76 -15.74 -5.40
CA HIS A 125 -15.89 -16.92 -6.26
C HIS A 125 -16.58 -18.04 -5.49
N PRO A 126 -17.28 -18.99 -6.15
CA PRO A 126 -17.76 -20.22 -5.51
C PRO A 126 -16.71 -21.03 -4.73
N LYS A 127 -15.42 -20.79 -5.00
CA LYS A 127 -14.27 -21.43 -4.33
C LYS A 127 -13.61 -20.52 -3.29
N THR A 128 -14.01 -19.25 -3.22
CA THR A 128 -13.60 -18.33 -2.14
C THR A 128 -14.26 -18.85 -0.86
N PRO A 129 -13.49 -19.07 0.22
CA PRO A 129 -14.05 -19.43 1.51
C PRO A 129 -15.20 -18.49 1.86
N LYS A 130 -16.37 -19.07 2.13
CA LYS A 130 -17.55 -18.31 2.53
C LYS A 130 -17.38 -17.84 3.96
N PRO A 131 -18.09 -16.78 4.37
CA PRO A 131 -18.28 -16.45 5.77
C PRO A 131 -19.12 -17.50 6.57
N ALA A 132 -19.08 -18.76 6.18
CA ALA A 132 -19.55 -19.88 7.01
C ALA A 132 -18.45 -20.94 7.14
N ASP A 133 -17.41 -20.86 6.29
CA ASP A 133 -16.24 -21.73 6.29
C ASP A 133 -15.22 -21.25 7.35
N HIS A 134 -15.38 -20.04 7.87
CA HIS A 134 -14.50 -19.42 8.87
C HIS A 134 -15.11 -19.54 10.28
N GLN A 135 -15.46 -20.78 10.66
CA GLN A 135 -16.12 -21.11 11.92
C GLN A 135 -15.46 -20.45 13.15
N LYS A 136 -16.30 -20.17 14.15
CA LYS A 136 -15.92 -19.59 15.45
C LYS A 136 -14.67 -20.28 16.01
N ARG A 137 -13.79 -19.46 16.61
CA ARG A 137 -12.53 -19.85 17.29
C ARG A 137 -12.66 -21.02 18.29
N GLU A 138 -13.86 -21.33 18.74
CA GLU A 138 -14.13 -22.29 19.79
C GLU A 138 -13.81 -23.74 19.39
N ASN A 139 -13.57 -24.02 18.11
CA ASN A 139 -13.13 -25.35 17.69
C ASN A 139 -12.08 -25.30 16.57
N LEU A 140 -10.82 -25.00 16.91
CA LEU A 140 -9.69 -24.96 15.98
C LEU A 140 -9.55 -26.27 15.19
N GLU A 141 -9.90 -27.41 15.81
CA GLU A 141 -9.93 -28.74 15.21
C GLU A 141 -10.98 -28.91 14.10
N ALA A 142 -12.02 -28.08 14.11
CA ALA A 142 -13.07 -28.06 13.09
C ALA A 142 -12.70 -27.21 11.86
N HIS A 143 -11.58 -26.45 11.90
CA HIS A 143 -11.14 -25.68 10.74
C HIS A 143 -10.78 -26.64 9.58
N PRO A 144 -11.25 -26.40 8.34
CA PRO A 144 -11.14 -27.35 7.23
C PRO A 144 -9.70 -27.80 6.93
N LYS A 145 -8.71 -26.94 7.23
CA LYS A 145 -7.28 -27.20 7.03
C LYS A 145 -6.52 -27.64 8.28
N PHE A 146 -7.17 -27.72 9.45
CA PHE A 146 -6.46 -28.05 10.69
C PHE A 146 -5.83 -29.42 10.62
N ARG A 147 -6.57 -30.45 10.18
CA ARG A 147 -6.03 -31.82 10.04
C ARG A 147 -4.88 -31.89 9.04
N GLU A 148 -4.99 -31.19 7.91
CA GLU A 148 -3.92 -31.11 6.90
C GLU A 148 -2.64 -30.49 7.48
N TYR A 149 -2.78 -29.35 8.15
CA TYR A 149 -1.63 -28.65 8.74
C TYR A 149 -1.06 -29.35 9.96
N ALA A 150 -1.90 -29.99 10.77
CA ALA A 150 -1.47 -30.78 11.93
C ALA A 150 -0.65 -31.99 11.48
N ALA A 151 -1.10 -32.70 10.45
CA ALA A 151 -0.36 -33.83 9.88
C ALA A 151 1.02 -33.41 9.32
N LYS A 152 1.12 -32.19 8.78
CA LYS A 152 2.35 -31.72 8.12
C LYS A 152 3.32 -31.00 9.05
N TYR A 153 2.80 -30.28 10.05
CA TYR A 153 3.60 -29.36 10.88
C TYR A 153 3.44 -29.59 12.38
N GLY A 154 2.58 -30.52 12.81
CA GLY A 154 2.20 -30.71 14.21
C GLY A 154 1.06 -29.80 14.63
N GLU A 155 0.32 -30.21 15.66
CA GLU A 155 -0.92 -29.54 16.12
C GLU A 155 -0.67 -28.09 16.57
N ASP A 156 0.39 -27.85 17.34
CA ASP A 156 0.75 -26.50 17.81
C ASP A 156 1.05 -25.54 16.65
N ASN A 157 1.79 -26.01 15.63
CA ASN A 157 2.08 -25.20 14.45
C ASN A 157 0.85 -25.02 13.57
N ALA A 158 -0.01 -26.03 13.44
CA ALA A 158 -1.28 -25.92 12.73
C ALA A 158 -2.19 -24.86 13.36
N ALA A 159 -2.28 -24.87 14.69
CA ALA A 159 -3.00 -23.88 15.47
C ALA A 159 -2.43 -22.47 15.25
N TYR A 160 -1.10 -22.34 15.27
CA TYR A 160 -0.42 -21.07 15.00
C TYR A 160 -0.65 -20.58 13.57
N ILE A 161 -0.53 -21.45 12.57
CA ILE A 161 -0.72 -21.14 11.14
C ILE A 161 -2.15 -20.65 10.90
N ILE A 162 -3.15 -21.37 11.41
CA ILE A 162 -4.56 -20.98 11.29
C ILE A 162 -4.80 -19.66 12.03
N GLY A 163 -4.31 -19.54 13.26
CA GLY A 163 -4.40 -18.30 14.05
C GLY A 163 -3.77 -17.09 13.36
N PHE A 164 -2.66 -17.29 12.64
CA PHE A 164 -1.99 -16.27 11.85
C PHE A 164 -2.80 -15.88 10.61
N PHE A 165 -3.25 -16.84 9.82
CA PHE A 165 -4.07 -16.57 8.62
C PHE A 165 -5.42 -15.95 8.93
N ASP A 166 -5.93 -16.13 10.15
CA ASP A 166 -7.17 -15.52 10.62
C ASP A 166 -6.97 -14.21 11.38
N SER A 167 -5.71 -13.80 11.61
CA SER A 167 -5.40 -12.64 12.44
C SER A 167 -5.91 -11.31 11.86
N TRP A 168 -6.04 -11.23 10.52
CA TRP A 168 -6.57 -10.05 9.84
C TRP A 168 -7.97 -9.67 10.35
N ARG A 169 -8.78 -10.66 10.74
CA ARG A 169 -10.14 -10.45 11.26
C ARG A 169 -10.17 -9.57 12.51
N ARG A 170 -9.09 -9.59 13.30
CA ARG A 170 -8.96 -8.80 14.54
C ARG A 170 -8.78 -7.30 14.28
N ASN A 171 -8.43 -6.93 13.05
CA ASN A 171 -8.20 -5.55 12.66
C ASN A 171 -9.49 -4.86 12.19
N TYR A 172 -10.59 -5.60 12.08
CA TYR A 172 -11.88 -5.10 11.67
C TYR A 172 -12.89 -5.22 12.82
N THR A 173 -13.79 -4.25 12.88
CA THR A 173 -14.90 -4.18 13.85
C THR A 173 -16.24 -3.90 13.15
N ARG A 174 -16.21 -3.55 11.86
CA ARG A 174 -17.38 -3.22 11.06
C ARG A 174 -17.27 -3.78 9.64
N ALA A 175 -18.34 -4.37 9.11
CA ALA A 175 -18.50 -4.60 7.68
C ALA A 175 -19.53 -3.60 7.14
N ALA A 176 -19.15 -2.83 6.11
CA ALA A 176 -19.99 -1.79 5.54
C ALA A 176 -20.29 -2.06 4.06
N PHE A 177 -21.56 -2.19 3.71
CA PHE A 177 -21.98 -2.29 2.30
C PHE A 177 -22.28 -0.90 1.75
N ILE A 178 -21.55 -0.49 0.72
CA ILE A 178 -21.81 0.76 -0.02
C ILE A 178 -22.77 0.46 -1.16
N GLU A 179 -23.96 1.06 -1.11
CA GLU A 179 -25.04 0.79 -2.06
C GLU A 179 -25.20 1.90 -3.09
N HIS A 180 -25.15 1.53 -4.38
CA HIS A 180 -25.50 2.40 -5.51
C HIS A 180 -26.81 1.98 -6.21
N GLY A 181 -27.51 0.96 -5.68
CA GLY A 181 -28.71 0.41 -6.29
C GLY A 181 -28.47 -0.35 -7.60
N LEU A 182 -27.28 -0.95 -7.78
CA LEU A 182 -26.87 -1.65 -8.99
C LEU A 182 -26.73 -3.15 -8.77
N GLY A 183 -27.12 -3.94 -9.78
CA GLY A 183 -27.04 -5.41 -9.73
C GLY A 183 -28.01 -6.03 -8.71
N ASP A 184 -27.64 -7.18 -8.17
CA ASP A 184 -28.41 -7.87 -7.12
C ASP A 184 -28.02 -7.32 -5.73
N SER A 185 -28.33 -6.04 -5.50
CA SER A 185 -28.03 -5.33 -4.24
C SER A 185 -28.49 -6.10 -2.99
N PRO A 186 -29.71 -6.70 -2.96
CA PRO A 186 -30.14 -7.51 -1.83
C PRO A 186 -29.21 -8.68 -1.50
N THR A 187 -28.67 -9.37 -2.52
CA THR A 187 -27.71 -10.47 -2.29
C THR A 187 -26.39 -9.97 -1.72
N TYR A 188 -25.85 -8.85 -2.23
CA TYR A 188 -24.58 -8.30 -1.74
C TYR A 188 -24.71 -7.77 -0.31
N GLU A 189 -25.85 -7.15 0.02
CA GLU A 189 -26.17 -6.71 1.37
C GLU A 189 -26.24 -7.91 2.34
N ARG A 190 -26.99 -8.96 1.98
CA ARG A 190 -27.11 -10.18 2.80
C ARG A 190 -25.75 -10.83 3.05
N TYR A 191 -24.89 -10.89 2.03
CA TYR A 191 -23.53 -11.42 2.19
C TYR A 191 -22.71 -10.59 3.19
N THR A 192 -22.74 -9.27 3.07
CA THR A 192 -22.01 -8.37 3.96
C THR A 192 -22.53 -8.46 5.40
N ARG A 193 -23.84 -8.61 5.58
CA ARG A 193 -24.47 -8.82 6.89
C ARG A 193 -24.07 -10.16 7.51
N SER A 194 -24.11 -11.24 6.74
CA SER A 194 -23.66 -12.57 7.18
C SER A 194 -22.19 -12.57 7.59
N MET A 195 -21.32 -11.87 6.86
CA MET A 195 -19.92 -11.68 7.23
C MET A 195 -19.77 -10.95 8.57
N ALA A 196 -20.56 -9.89 8.78
CA ALA A 196 -20.55 -9.16 10.04
C ALA A 196 -20.97 -10.07 11.21
N GLU A 197 -22.04 -10.84 11.04
CA GLU A 197 -22.55 -11.77 12.05
C GLU A 197 -21.55 -12.88 12.39
N GLU A 198 -20.94 -13.52 11.39
CA GLU A 198 -19.96 -14.60 11.61
C GLU A 198 -18.73 -14.10 12.38
N PHE A 199 -18.23 -12.91 12.01
CA PHE A 199 -17.02 -12.35 12.61
C PHE A 199 -17.28 -11.52 13.88
N GLY A 200 -18.54 -11.36 14.29
CA GLY A 200 -18.89 -10.53 15.44
C GLY A 200 -18.63 -9.05 15.21
N TRP A 201 -18.72 -8.58 13.98
CA TRP A 201 -18.58 -7.17 13.59
C TRP A 201 -19.94 -6.49 13.50
N GLN A 202 -19.91 -5.16 13.54
CA GLN A 202 -21.09 -4.35 13.25
C GLN A 202 -21.38 -4.35 11.76
N PHE A 203 -22.64 -4.53 11.37
CA PHE A 203 -23.08 -4.31 9.99
C PHE A 203 -23.48 -2.85 9.80
N ALA A 204 -23.06 -2.24 8.69
CA ALA A 204 -23.53 -0.94 8.25
C ALA A 204 -23.89 -0.95 6.77
N LYS A 205 -24.95 -0.20 6.42
CA LYS A 205 -25.31 0.11 5.03
C LYS A 205 -25.07 1.59 4.79
N ILE A 206 -24.27 1.91 3.78
CA ILE A 206 -23.86 3.27 3.45
C ILE A 206 -24.41 3.62 2.06
N PRO A 207 -25.15 4.73 1.89
CA PRO A 207 -25.53 5.20 0.57
C PRO A 207 -24.27 5.63 -0.18
N GLY A 208 -24.02 5.00 -1.33
CA GLY A 208 -22.93 5.36 -2.23
C GLY A 208 -23.26 6.59 -3.06
N SER A 209 -22.24 7.23 -3.61
CA SER A 209 -22.39 8.35 -4.54
C SER A 209 -21.48 8.17 -5.74
N LEU A 210 -22.04 8.36 -6.94
CA LEU A 210 -21.30 8.29 -8.20
C LEU A 210 -20.69 9.63 -8.62
N ARG A 211 -20.77 10.68 -7.78
CA ARG A 211 -20.42 12.07 -8.13
C ARG A 211 -19.05 12.20 -8.81
N ILE A 212 -17.99 11.63 -8.23
CA ILE A 212 -16.63 11.71 -8.80
C ILE A 212 -16.53 10.90 -10.10
N LEU A 213 -17.14 9.71 -10.14
CA LEU A 213 -17.14 8.87 -11.34
C LEU A 213 -17.88 9.55 -12.50
N ASP A 214 -19.00 10.22 -12.23
CA ASP A 214 -19.76 10.99 -13.20
C ASP A 214 -18.93 12.17 -13.75
N LYS A 215 -18.29 12.94 -12.86
CA LYS A 215 -17.36 14.03 -13.25
C LYS A 215 -16.26 13.53 -14.19
N LEU A 216 -15.63 12.40 -13.84
CA LEU A 216 -14.54 11.81 -14.62
C LEU A 216 -14.97 11.49 -16.05
N VAL A 217 -16.10 10.80 -16.24
CA VAL A 217 -16.54 10.35 -17.56
C VAL A 217 -17.23 11.44 -18.38
N ASN A 218 -17.79 12.46 -17.73
CA ASN A 218 -18.43 13.60 -18.39
C ASN A 218 -17.48 14.76 -18.70
N GLY A 219 -16.20 14.65 -18.35
CA GLY A 219 -15.21 15.69 -18.68
C GLY A 219 -15.22 16.88 -17.72
N GLN A 220 -15.85 16.75 -16.55
CA GLN A 220 -15.93 17.80 -15.54
C GLN A 220 -14.72 17.69 -14.61
N TRP A 221 -13.54 18.04 -15.13
CA TRP A 221 -12.25 17.82 -14.45
C TRP A 221 -11.82 19.04 -13.63
N ASP A 222 -12.59 19.38 -12.60
CA ASP A 222 -12.20 20.42 -11.64
C ASP A 222 -11.02 19.97 -10.76
N ALA A 223 -10.21 20.93 -10.35
CA ALA A 223 -8.97 20.67 -9.61
C ALA A 223 -9.19 20.11 -8.19
N GLU A 224 -10.41 20.21 -7.64
CA GLU A 224 -10.74 19.70 -6.31
C GLU A 224 -10.70 18.18 -6.29
N ASP A 225 -11.44 17.54 -7.20
CA ASP A 225 -11.58 16.08 -7.25
C ASP A 225 -10.68 15.41 -8.28
N VAL A 226 -10.17 16.16 -9.27
CA VAL A 226 -9.50 15.59 -10.45
C VAL A 226 -8.14 16.25 -10.67
N LEU A 227 -7.17 15.45 -11.08
CA LEU A 227 -5.88 15.91 -11.61
C LEU A 227 -5.83 15.56 -13.10
N VAL A 228 -5.57 16.58 -13.92
CA VAL A 228 -5.26 16.41 -15.34
C VAL A 228 -3.74 16.49 -15.51
N VAL A 229 -3.14 15.39 -15.95
CA VAL A 229 -1.70 15.26 -16.26
C VAL A 229 -1.53 15.56 -17.75
N LYS A 230 -0.77 16.59 -18.09
CA LYS A 230 -0.59 17.01 -19.48
C LYS A 230 0.40 16.10 -20.21
N PRO A 231 0.34 16.00 -21.56
CA PRO A 231 1.36 15.30 -22.33
C PRO A 231 2.79 15.71 -21.93
N GLY A 232 3.64 14.72 -21.69
CA GLY A 232 5.01 14.92 -21.22
C GLY A 232 5.16 15.13 -19.71
N GLU A 233 4.08 15.00 -18.93
CA GLU A 233 4.11 15.04 -17.47
C GLU A 233 3.82 13.65 -16.86
N ARG A 234 4.10 13.50 -15.57
CA ARG A 234 3.80 12.30 -14.79
C ARG A 234 3.05 12.60 -13.51
N VAL A 235 2.28 11.61 -13.05
CA VAL A 235 1.68 11.62 -11.72
C VAL A 235 2.78 11.49 -10.67
N ALA A 236 2.84 12.43 -9.73
CA ALA A 236 3.67 12.36 -8.54
C ALA A 236 2.82 12.47 -7.27
N MET A 237 3.37 12.02 -6.15
CA MET A 237 2.77 12.30 -4.85
C MET A 237 3.05 13.75 -4.48
N SER A 238 1.99 14.48 -4.10
CA SER A 238 2.14 15.84 -3.63
C SER A 238 2.69 15.85 -2.20
N THR A 239 3.52 16.83 -1.90
CA THR A 239 4.01 17.12 -0.53
C THR A 239 3.07 18.04 0.25
N HIS A 240 1.98 18.51 -0.38
CA HIS A 240 0.95 19.37 0.20
C HIS A 240 -0.43 18.69 0.12
N GLU A 241 -1.51 19.35 0.58
CA GLU A 241 -2.85 18.75 0.77
C GLU A 241 -3.49 18.10 -0.48
N GLY A 242 -2.94 18.31 -1.68
CA GLY A 242 -3.47 17.85 -2.96
C GLY A 242 -3.36 16.34 -3.26
N LEU A 243 -2.72 15.55 -2.39
CA LEU A 243 -2.46 14.10 -2.50
C LEU A 243 -1.51 13.69 -3.65
N ILE A 244 -1.82 14.12 -4.87
CA ILE A 244 -1.07 13.88 -6.09
C ILE A 244 -0.90 15.18 -6.87
N GLU A 245 0.10 15.25 -7.72
CA GLU A 245 0.34 16.39 -8.60
C GLU A 245 0.89 15.93 -9.94
N SER A 246 0.88 16.82 -10.92
CA SER A 246 1.52 16.60 -12.21
C SER A 246 2.88 17.29 -12.20
N ILE A 247 3.93 16.56 -12.57
CA ILE A 247 5.27 17.12 -12.72
C ILE A 247 5.80 16.86 -14.13
N PRO A 248 6.52 17.83 -14.74
CA PRO A 248 7.19 17.62 -16.02
C PRO A 248 8.16 16.44 -15.95
N MET A 249 8.27 15.70 -17.06
CA MET A 249 9.38 14.77 -17.26
C MET A 249 10.64 15.59 -17.61
N ASP A 250 11.73 15.42 -16.87
CA ASP A 250 13.00 16.10 -17.19
C ASP A 250 13.56 15.57 -18.52
N ARG A 251 14.12 16.47 -19.35
CA ARG A 251 14.77 16.10 -20.63
C ARG A 251 16.03 15.28 -20.33
N GLY A 252 15.90 13.95 -20.34
CA GLY A 252 16.99 13.02 -20.05
C GLY A 252 16.58 11.89 -19.10
N GLU A 253 15.45 12.01 -18.41
CA GLU A 253 14.85 10.89 -17.67
C GLU A 253 14.27 9.89 -18.68
N THR A 254 15.11 8.93 -19.06
CA THR A 254 14.59 7.66 -19.59
C THR A 254 13.86 7.00 -18.42
N PRO A 255 12.64 6.43 -18.59
CA PRO A 255 12.01 5.69 -17.51
C PRO A 255 13.02 4.65 -17.03
N ALA A 256 13.43 4.74 -15.76
CA ALA A 256 14.35 3.76 -15.20
C ALA A 256 13.75 2.38 -15.47
N ALA A 257 14.43 1.58 -16.29
CA ALA A 257 14.07 0.19 -16.44
C ALA A 257 14.05 -0.40 -15.02
N PRO A 258 12.96 -1.06 -14.60
CA PRO A 258 12.87 -1.52 -13.23
C PRO A 258 14.01 -2.49 -12.98
N SER A 259 14.89 -2.15 -12.03
CA SER A 259 15.80 -3.11 -11.44
C SER A 259 14.96 -4.30 -11.00
N LYS A 260 15.26 -5.50 -11.52
CA LYS A 260 14.67 -6.75 -11.01
C LYS A 260 14.96 -6.80 -9.51
N VAL A 261 13.98 -6.45 -8.69
CA VAL A 261 14.04 -6.76 -7.27
C VAL A 261 13.79 -8.25 -7.17
N GLU A 262 14.88 -9.02 -7.17
CA GLU A 262 14.82 -10.40 -6.68
C GLU A 262 14.38 -10.34 -5.22
N THR A 263 13.22 -10.93 -4.95
CA THR A 263 12.75 -11.21 -3.59
C THR A 263 13.72 -12.21 -2.96
N ARG A 264 14.76 -11.74 -2.29
CA ARG A 264 15.60 -12.60 -1.47
C ARG A 264 14.78 -13.10 -0.28
N ARG A 265 14.72 -14.43 -0.14
CA ARG A 265 14.25 -15.11 1.06
C ARG A 265 15.02 -14.57 2.26
N VAL A 266 14.33 -13.94 3.19
CA VAL A 266 14.86 -13.71 4.53
C VAL A 266 14.95 -15.07 5.19
N ILE A 267 16.16 -15.62 5.28
CA ILE A 267 16.43 -16.72 6.19
C ILE A 267 16.44 -16.09 7.58
N SER A 268 15.36 -16.27 8.33
CA SER A 268 15.37 -16.05 9.77
C SER A 268 16.32 -17.05 10.40
N GLY A 269 17.55 -16.61 10.69
CA GLY A 269 18.49 -17.30 11.56
C GLY A 269 17.91 -17.48 12.98
N PRO A 270 18.49 -18.37 13.79
CA PRO A 270 17.86 -18.85 15.01
C PRO A 270 17.83 -17.75 16.08
N SER A 271 16.70 -17.69 16.78
CA SER A 271 16.47 -17.09 18.10
C SER A 271 17.29 -15.86 18.47
N VAL A 272 16.64 -14.70 18.45
CA VAL A 272 17.01 -13.61 19.38
C VAL A 272 16.94 -14.18 20.79
N VAL A 273 18.08 -14.15 21.49
CA VAL A 273 18.22 -14.51 22.90
C VAL A 273 17.21 -13.71 23.72
N ARG A 274 16.33 -14.43 24.41
CA ARG A 274 15.33 -13.89 25.33
C ARG A 274 16.00 -13.39 26.60
N PRO A 275 15.70 -12.17 27.09
CA PRO A 275 15.90 -11.88 28.50
C PRO A 275 14.86 -12.66 29.30
N ALA A 276 15.33 -13.47 30.24
CA ALA A 276 14.49 -14.03 31.30
C ALA A 276 14.00 -12.89 32.20
N SER A 277 12.72 -12.96 32.58
CA SER A 277 12.09 -12.25 33.71
C SER A 277 12.43 -10.75 33.85
N GLY A 278 11.72 -9.91 33.10
CA GLY A 278 11.50 -8.52 33.53
C GLY A 278 10.50 -8.46 34.69
N PRO A 279 10.52 -7.41 35.53
CA PRO A 279 9.65 -7.32 36.70
C PRO A 279 8.15 -7.34 36.31
N PRO A 280 7.25 -7.75 37.22
CA PRO A 280 5.86 -8.16 36.92
C PRO A 280 4.95 -7.08 36.28
N GLU A 281 5.40 -5.84 36.18
CA GLU A 281 4.60 -4.68 35.74
C GLU A 281 5.24 -3.84 34.64
N ALA A 282 6.35 -4.30 34.04
CA ALA A 282 7.07 -3.53 33.03
C ALA A 282 6.23 -3.36 31.75
N LEU A 283 6.06 -2.10 31.33
CA LEU A 283 5.42 -1.76 30.06
C LEU A 283 6.46 -1.48 28.99
N GLY A 284 6.10 -1.74 27.74
CA GLY A 284 6.81 -1.30 26.55
C GLY A 284 5.99 -0.24 25.81
N LEU A 285 6.66 0.82 25.36
CA LEU A 285 6.10 1.77 24.40
C LEU A 285 6.62 1.40 23.01
N GLY A 286 5.75 0.89 22.15
CA GLY A 286 6.07 0.65 20.74
C GLY A 286 5.59 1.83 19.90
N VAL A 287 6.42 2.33 18.99
CA VAL A 287 6.07 3.36 18.01
C VAL A 287 6.43 2.85 16.63
N ASP A 288 5.51 2.97 15.67
CA ASP A 288 5.74 2.64 14.27
C ASP A 288 5.41 3.85 13.38
N ALA A 289 6.45 4.52 12.90
CA ALA A 289 6.35 5.66 12.01
C ALA A 289 6.29 5.20 10.55
N GLY A 290 5.05 4.97 10.07
CA GLY A 290 4.75 4.61 8.69
C GLY A 290 4.77 5.80 7.73
N GLY A 291 4.52 5.55 6.44
CA GLY A 291 4.44 6.61 5.42
C GLY A 291 3.17 7.47 5.51
N THR A 292 2.06 6.90 5.99
CA THR A 292 0.76 7.59 6.07
C THR A 292 0.35 7.89 7.51
N TYR A 293 0.56 6.94 8.42
CA TYR A 293 0.21 7.06 9.82
C TYR A 293 1.37 6.63 10.70
N THR A 294 1.43 7.25 11.86
CA THR A 294 2.29 6.86 12.96
C THR A 294 1.42 6.22 14.04
N ASP A 295 1.78 5.00 14.42
CA ASP A 295 1.09 4.23 15.45
C ASP A 295 1.95 4.19 16.71
N ALA A 296 1.32 4.25 17.88
CA ALA A 296 1.96 4.06 19.16
C ALA A 296 1.14 3.07 20.00
N VAL A 297 1.80 2.22 20.80
CA VAL A 297 1.14 1.23 21.64
C VAL A 297 1.81 1.14 23.01
N LEU A 298 1.00 1.03 24.06
CA LEU A 298 1.47 0.55 25.36
C LEU A 298 1.24 -0.97 25.43
N TYR A 299 2.29 -1.71 25.71
CA TYR A 299 2.30 -3.17 25.76
C TYR A 299 2.73 -3.65 27.14
N GLU A 300 1.99 -4.56 27.74
CA GLU A 300 2.35 -5.17 29.01
C GLU A 300 3.08 -6.49 28.78
N PHE A 301 4.36 -6.56 29.19
CA PHE A 301 5.20 -7.72 28.92
C PHE A 301 4.76 -8.97 29.70
N SER A 302 4.27 -8.79 30.93
CA SER A 302 3.86 -9.91 31.80
C SER A 302 2.62 -10.62 31.26
N THR A 303 1.59 -9.86 30.85
CA THR A 303 0.33 -10.41 30.33
C THR A 303 0.32 -10.59 28.81
N ARG A 304 1.34 -10.05 28.12
CA ARG A 304 1.50 -10.05 26.66
C ARG A 304 0.35 -9.35 25.92
N LYS A 305 -0.23 -8.31 26.53
CA LYS A 305 -1.37 -7.58 25.97
C LYS A 305 -0.99 -6.17 25.55
N VAL A 306 -1.61 -5.70 24.46
CA VAL A 306 -1.64 -4.28 24.15
C VAL A 306 -2.68 -3.64 25.07
N LEU A 307 -2.25 -2.73 25.92
CA LEU A 307 -3.11 -1.99 26.84
C LEU A 307 -3.84 -0.85 26.13
N MET A 308 -3.12 -0.13 25.26
CA MET A 308 -3.65 1.03 24.56
C MET A 308 -2.94 1.22 23.24
N LYS A 309 -3.63 1.88 22.30
CA LYS A 309 -3.09 2.29 21.01
C LYS A 309 -3.39 3.76 20.80
N GLY A 310 -2.43 4.46 20.23
CA GLY A 310 -2.54 5.83 19.76
C GLY A 310 -2.16 5.87 18.29
N LYS A 311 -2.79 6.75 17.52
CA LYS A 311 -2.54 6.87 16.10
C LYS A 311 -2.64 8.32 15.69
N ALA A 312 -1.69 8.77 14.90
CA ALA A 312 -1.71 10.10 14.31
C ALA A 312 -1.30 10.02 12.83
N LEU A 313 -1.62 11.06 12.08
CA LEU A 313 -1.12 11.21 10.73
C LEU A 313 0.41 11.33 10.79
N THR A 314 1.12 10.63 9.90
CA THR A 314 2.56 10.86 9.75
C THR A 314 2.77 12.26 9.20
N THR A 315 3.76 12.95 9.73
CA THR A 315 4.22 14.27 9.28
C THR A 315 5.58 14.10 8.61
N PRO A 316 5.66 13.89 7.28
CA PRO A 316 6.91 13.47 6.63
C PRO A 316 8.01 14.53 6.65
N HIS A 317 7.65 15.80 6.86
CA HIS A 317 8.59 16.91 7.01
C HIS A 317 9.21 16.98 8.41
N ASP A 318 8.53 16.41 9.42
CA ASP A 318 9.02 16.28 10.78
C ASP A 318 8.28 15.15 11.51
N TYR A 319 8.88 13.97 11.53
CA TYR A 319 8.27 12.77 12.11
C TYR A 319 8.01 12.89 13.61
N THR A 320 8.68 13.80 14.30
CA THR A 320 8.48 13.99 15.74
C THR A 320 7.06 14.44 16.04
N ILE A 321 6.44 15.24 15.16
CA ILE A 321 5.05 15.71 15.32
C ILE A 321 4.07 14.54 15.29
N GLY A 322 4.17 13.67 14.27
CA GLY A 322 3.32 12.47 14.15
C GLY A 322 3.56 11.45 15.27
N ILE A 323 4.81 11.29 15.72
CA ILE A 323 5.15 10.42 16.85
C ILE A 323 4.54 10.96 18.16
N VAL A 324 4.71 12.25 18.45
CA VAL A 324 4.14 12.89 19.63
C VAL A 324 2.62 12.83 19.58
N GLY A 325 2.01 13.14 18.43
CA GLY A 325 0.55 13.03 18.25
C GLY A 325 0.02 11.61 18.45
N ALA A 326 0.78 10.57 18.08
CA ALA A 326 0.40 9.19 18.34
C ALA A 326 0.52 8.86 19.84
N ILE A 327 1.58 9.33 20.50
CA ILE A 327 1.82 9.11 21.94
C ILE A 327 0.82 9.87 22.81
N ASP A 328 0.34 11.05 22.39
CA ASP A 328 -0.62 11.86 23.16
C ASP A 328 -1.99 11.21 23.35
N HIS A 329 -2.32 10.23 22.52
CA HIS A 329 -3.51 9.39 22.67
C HIS A 329 -3.34 8.26 23.71
N LEU A 330 -2.14 8.11 24.29
CA LEU A 330 -1.85 7.11 25.31
C LEU A 330 -2.00 7.70 26.72
N ASP A 331 -2.38 6.87 27.68
CA ASP A 331 -2.47 7.29 29.09
C ASP A 331 -1.08 7.57 29.68
N LYS A 332 -0.80 8.86 29.88
CA LYS A 332 0.47 9.37 30.40
C LYS A 332 0.75 8.89 31.83
N ALA A 333 -0.28 8.54 32.60
CA ALA A 333 -0.10 8.00 33.96
C ALA A 333 0.66 6.67 33.95
N LEU A 334 0.59 5.91 32.85
CA LEU A 334 1.28 4.64 32.69
C LEU A 334 2.74 4.77 32.25
N PHE A 335 3.19 5.97 31.84
CA PHE A 335 4.54 6.14 31.29
C PHE A 335 5.64 5.90 32.32
N ALA A 336 5.38 6.14 33.61
CA ALA A 336 6.32 5.82 34.69
C ALA A 336 6.68 4.31 34.77
N ARG A 337 5.81 3.44 34.23
CA ARG A 337 5.99 1.98 34.18
C ARG A 337 6.67 1.49 32.91
N VAL A 338 6.88 2.37 31.91
CA VAL A 338 7.55 1.99 30.66
C VAL A 338 9.04 1.74 30.92
N LYS A 339 9.51 0.55 30.56
CA LYS A 339 10.92 0.13 30.71
C LYS A 339 11.63 -0.07 29.37
N LEU A 340 10.87 -0.14 28.28
CA LEU A 340 11.40 -0.25 26.92
C LEU A 340 10.63 0.68 26.00
N VAL A 341 11.35 1.45 25.19
CA VAL A 341 10.79 2.16 24.04
C VAL A 341 11.36 1.51 22.79
N SER A 342 10.49 1.10 21.87
CA SER A 342 10.86 0.54 20.57
C SER A 342 10.28 1.42 19.47
N LEU A 343 11.15 1.95 18.60
CA LEU A 343 10.76 2.77 17.46
C LEU A 343 11.08 2.02 16.17
N SER A 344 10.05 1.74 15.40
CA SER A 344 10.11 1.29 14.02
C SER A 344 9.80 2.46 13.10
N THR A 345 10.46 2.53 11.94
CA THR A 345 10.14 3.53 10.93
C THR A 345 10.28 2.92 9.53
N THR A 346 9.48 3.43 8.59
CA THR A 346 9.64 3.13 7.15
C THR A 346 10.50 4.16 6.43
N LEU A 347 11.20 5.04 7.15
CA LEU A 347 11.97 6.15 6.57
C LEU A 347 13.04 5.66 5.61
N ALA A 348 13.94 4.79 6.08
CA ALA A 348 15.05 4.31 5.28
C ALA A 348 14.57 3.53 4.04
N THR A 349 13.54 2.71 4.19
CA THR A 349 13.00 1.92 3.08
C THR A 349 12.27 2.80 2.07
N ASN A 350 11.48 3.79 2.52
CA ASN A 350 10.83 4.75 1.63
C ASN A 350 11.85 5.62 0.91
N SER A 351 12.88 6.11 1.59
CA SER A 351 13.98 6.87 0.99
C SER A 351 14.67 6.10 -0.14
N ILE A 352 14.96 4.81 0.06
CA ILE A 352 15.56 3.95 -0.97
C ILE A 352 14.61 3.76 -2.15
N VAL A 353 13.34 3.44 -1.89
CA VAL A 353 12.34 3.19 -2.95
C VAL A 353 11.99 4.47 -3.73
N GLU A 354 11.99 5.63 -3.07
CA GLU A 354 11.67 6.93 -3.65
C GLU A 354 12.89 7.60 -4.32
N GLY A 355 14.07 6.96 -4.30
CA GLY A 355 15.31 7.55 -4.80
C GLY A 355 15.75 8.79 -4.01
N ARG A 356 15.23 8.98 -2.80
CA ARG A 356 15.50 10.11 -1.90
C ARG A 356 16.65 9.74 -0.98
N GLY A 357 17.87 9.83 -1.49
CA GLY A 357 19.11 9.66 -0.73
C GLY A 357 20.00 10.90 -0.87
N ALA A 358 21.05 10.96 -0.05
CA ALA A 358 22.14 11.89 -0.31
C ALA A 358 22.92 11.43 -1.55
N ARG A 359 23.59 12.36 -2.23
CA ARG A 359 24.58 11.99 -3.25
C ARG A 359 25.76 11.32 -2.54
N VAL A 360 26.03 10.06 -2.87
CA VAL A 360 27.11 9.28 -2.27
C VAL A 360 28.20 9.02 -3.32
N GLY A 361 29.45 9.26 -2.94
CA GLY A 361 30.61 8.83 -3.72
C GLY A 361 31.11 7.46 -3.28
N LEU A 362 31.57 6.63 -4.22
CA LEU A 362 32.15 5.33 -3.93
C LEU A 362 33.68 5.36 -4.12
N ILE A 363 34.45 5.08 -3.06
CA ILE A 363 35.87 4.75 -3.15
C ILE A 363 36.01 3.24 -2.98
N PHE A 364 36.66 2.56 -3.92
CA PHE A 364 36.71 1.10 -3.89
C PHE A 364 38.00 0.53 -4.50
N MET A 365 38.33 -0.68 -4.06
CA MET A 365 39.48 -1.49 -4.47
C MET A 365 38.95 -2.79 -5.13
N PRO A 366 38.73 -2.82 -6.45
CA PRO A 366 38.15 -3.98 -7.10
C PRO A 366 39.18 -5.11 -7.20
N HIS A 367 38.75 -6.33 -6.88
CA HIS A 367 39.60 -7.52 -7.02
C HIS A 367 39.93 -7.82 -8.50
N MET A 368 39.04 -7.45 -9.43
CA MET A 368 39.26 -7.54 -10.88
C MET A 368 38.91 -6.21 -11.56
N PRO A 369 39.68 -5.73 -12.56
CA PRO A 369 39.42 -4.48 -13.27
C PRO A 369 38.00 -4.38 -13.85
N GLU A 370 37.42 -5.49 -14.29
CA GLU A 370 36.10 -5.58 -14.92
C GLU A 370 34.97 -5.35 -13.92
N ALA A 371 35.15 -5.71 -12.64
CA ALA A 371 34.14 -5.52 -11.59
C ALA A 371 33.81 -4.03 -11.36
N ALA A 372 34.72 -3.12 -11.72
CA ALA A 372 34.48 -1.68 -11.68
C ALA A 372 33.42 -1.21 -12.68
N ALA A 373 33.26 -1.92 -13.81
CA ALA A 373 32.30 -1.58 -14.86
C ALA A 373 30.85 -1.93 -14.46
N GLU A 374 30.66 -2.91 -13.58
CA GLU A 374 29.33 -3.37 -13.12
C GLU A 374 28.71 -2.47 -12.03
N LEU A 375 29.48 -1.55 -11.46
CA LEU A 375 29.01 -0.64 -10.40
C LEU A 375 28.41 0.63 -11.01
N HIS A 376 27.10 0.81 -10.88
CA HIS A 376 26.36 1.93 -11.48
C HIS A 376 26.25 3.19 -10.59
N VAL A 377 27.14 3.37 -9.61
CA VAL A 377 27.14 4.54 -8.69
C VAL A 377 28.10 5.62 -9.18
N GLU A 378 27.68 6.89 -9.12
CA GLU A 378 28.50 8.05 -9.47
C GLU A 378 28.35 9.20 -8.45
N PRO A 379 29.45 9.88 -8.05
CA PRO A 379 30.82 9.67 -8.52
C PRO A 379 31.45 8.40 -7.93
N LYS A 380 32.27 7.68 -8.70
CA LYS A 380 33.10 6.58 -8.19
C LYS A 380 34.58 6.78 -8.49
N ARG A 381 35.43 6.41 -7.53
CA ARG A 381 36.89 6.39 -7.67
C ARG A 381 37.44 5.01 -7.33
N ARG A 382 38.15 4.42 -8.30
CA ARG A 382 39.02 3.28 -8.05
C ARG A 382 40.34 3.79 -7.48
N VAL A 383 40.80 3.16 -6.41
CA VAL A 383 42.15 3.35 -5.84
C VAL A 383 42.92 2.04 -5.92
N ARG A 384 44.25 2.11 -5.98
CA ARG A 384 45.12 0.94 -5.88
C ARG A 384 45.00 0.25 -4.51
N GLY A 385 45.21 -1.06 -4.50
CA GLY A 385 45.16 -1.89 -3.30
C GLY A 385 44.33 -3.16 -3.53
N GLN A 386 44.82 -4.29 -3.01
CA GLN A 386 44.16 -5.58 -3.17
C GLN A 386 44.42 -6.48 -1.96
N ILE A 387 43.35 -7.09 -1.43
CA ILE A 387 43.41 -8.05 -0.31
C ILE A 387 42.89 -9.40 -0.81
N GLY A 388 43.62 -10.47 -0.53
CA GLY A 388 43.22 -11.84 -0.83
C GLY A 388 42.16 -12.37 0.13
N ILE A 389 41.47 -13.46 -0.25
CA ILE A 389 40.37 -14.04 0.55
C ILE A 389 40.77 -14.47 1.97
N VAL A 390 42.06 -14.74 2.21
CA VAL A 390 42.62 -15.10 3.52
C VAL A 390 43.11 -13.87 4.32
N GLY A 391 42.85 -12.66 3.84
CA GLY A 391 43.21 -11.40 4.51
C GLY A 391 44.65 -10.92 4.24
N GLN A 392 45.40 -11.59 3.37
CA GLN A 392 46.74 -11.18 2.97
C GLN A 392 46.71 -9.99 1.99
N GLU A 393 47.62 -9.03 2.15
CA GLU A 393 47.81 -7.94 1.21
C GLU A 393 48.50 -8.45 -0.06
N LEU A 394 47.84 -8.28 -1.22
CA LEU A 394 48.35 -8.66 -2.53
C LEU A 394 48.97 -7.46 -3.26
N GLU A 395 48.38 -6.28 -3.06
CA GLU A 395 48.89 -4.99 -3.51
C GLU A 395 48.62 -3.96 -2.40
N PRO A 396 49.61 -3.15 -2.01
CA PRO A 396 49.43 -2.14 -0.98
C PRO A 396 48.47 -1.04 -1.46
N LEU A 397 47.65 -0.54 -0.53
CA LEU A 397 46.83 0.65 -0.75
C LEU A 397 47.73 1.88 -0.95
N ASP A 398 47.48 2.66 -1.99
CA ASP A 398 48.15 3.95 -2.19
C ASP A 398 47.40 5.06 -1.40
N PRO A 399 47.98 5.62 -0.32
CA PRO A 399 47.29 6.63 0.50
C PRO A 399 47.11 7.96 -0.22
N ASP A 400 47.97 8.29 -1.19
CA ASP A 400 47.92 9.56 -1.91
C ASP A 400 46.79 9.54 -2.94
N GLU A 401 46.48 8.36 -3.53
CA GLU A 401 45.28 8.19 -4.36
C GLU A 401 43.98 8.36 -3.57
N VAL A 402 43.94 7.94 -2.30
CA VAL A 402 42.78 8.10 -1.43
C VAL A 402 42.58 9.56 -1.03
N ARG A 403 43.66 10.29 -0.72
CA ARG A 403 43.61 11.72 -0.36
C ARG A 403 43.23 12.65 -1.51
N ALA A 404 43.43 12.20 -2.76
CA ALA A 404 43.12 12.96 -3.95
C ALA A 404 41.63 12.91 -4.36
N VAL A 405 40.80 12.16 -3.62
CA VAL A 405 39.33 12.06 -3.79
C VAL A 405 38.64 13.06 -2.88
#